data_AF-A0A3S2VX32-F1
#
_entry.id   AF-A0A3S2VX32-F1
#
_cell.length_a   1.000
_cell.length_b   1.000
_cell.length_c   1.000
_cell.angle_alpha   90.00
_cell.angle_beta   90.00
_cell.angle_gamma   90.00
#
_symmetry.space_group_name_H-M   'P 1'
#
loop_
_entity.id
_entity.type
_entity.pdbx_description
1 polymer ?
#
loop_
_entity_poly.entity_id
_entity_poly.type
_entity_poly.pdbx_seq_one_letter_code
_entity_poly.pdbx_strand_id
1 'polypeptide(L)'
;MTGYQWSLDYSGDTKDLDQIRCDTTTAGPGTGCVFVNHAPTYSFNAKAFPQAAAHGWLIQKAVPNHPGSVQDRTPLYYMGDSAQNTRSRNRICPTGWAATNGDASALVDASDTLNCDEFAFASTYNSGDMSSAEGGLNPALLPGGTTPTGAACINTYAKKPSTLVHLYSLNGADPTFTEVCGRSAISGMHNQESMGNHFATFMRDNRIMDKDAYWLDTRMDDGGTCTYGIGGGQPVICKLTAR
;
A
#
# COMPACT_ATOMS: atom_id res chain seq x y z
N MET A 1 27.50 -1.18 3.86
CA MET A 1 26.23 -0.42 3.86
C MET A 1 25.16 -1.32 3.25
N THR A 2 24.31 -1.94 4.07
CA THR A 2 23.15 -2.72 3.60
C THR A 2 21.94 -1.81 3.58
N GLY A 3 21.92 -0.88 2.61
CA GLY A 3 20.80 0.02 2.36
C GLY A 3 19.76 -0.63 1.44
N TYR A 4 18.56 -0.06 1.38
CA TYR A 4 17.54 -0.41 0.40
C TYR A 4 18.10 -0.22 -1.02
N GLN A 5 18.59 -1.30 -1.63
CA GLN A 5 19.14 -1.27 -2.98
C GLN A 5 18.08 -1.80 -3.93
N TRP A 6 17.29 -0.89 -4.49
CA TRP A 6 16.80 -1.12 -5.84
C TRP A 6 17.80 -0.43 -6.79
N SER A 7 18.32 -1.19 -7.75
CA SER A 7 19.43 -0.79 -8.62
C SER A 7 19.07 0.44 -9.47
N LEU A 8 19.45 1.64 -9.01
CA LEU A 8 19.39 2.85 -9.82
C LEU A 8 20.74 3.31 -10.39
N ASP A 9 21.84 2.63 -10.08
CA ASP A 9 23.14 3.03 -10.62
C ASP A 9 23.56 2.16 -11.81
N TYR A 10 22.98 2.44 -12.98
CA TYR A 10 23.69 2.22 -14.24
C TYR A 10 24.62 3.41 -14.49
N SER A 11 25.76 3.41 -13.81
CA SER A 11 26.91 4.27 -14.14
C SER A 11 28.08 3.40 -14.60
N GLY A 12 27.98 2.88 -15.81
CA GLY A 12 29.15 2.54 -16.61
C GLY A 12 29.86 1.21 -16.32
N ASP A 13 30.29 0.88 -15.09
CA ASP A 13 31.47 -0.02 -14.98
C ASP A 13 31.42 -1.22 -14.03
N THR A 14 30.38 -1.43 -13.21
CA THR A 14 30.24 -2.69 -12.44
C THR A 14 28.78 -3.08 -12.25
N LYS A 15 28.39 -4.22 -12.84
CA LYS A 15 27.06 -4.83 -12.66
C LYS A 15 26.98 -5.48 -11.28
N ASP A 16 26.16 -4.94 -10.39
CA ASP A 16 25.61 -5.75 -9.28
C ASP A 16 24.46 -6.67 -9.76
N LEU A 17 24.23 -6.78 -11.09
CA LEU A 17 23.28 -7.75 -11.69
C LEU A 17 23.61 -9.21 -11.37
N ASP A 18 24.78 -9.48 -10.78
CA ASP A 18 25.31 -10.82 -10.54
C ASP A 18 25.12 -11.28 -9.08
N GLN A 19 24.53 -10.45 -8.20
CA GLN A 19 24.23 -10.86 -6.83
C GLN A 19 23.01 -11.80 -6.81
N ILE A 20 23.31 -13.09 -6.64
CA ILE A 20 22.33 -14.15 -6.49
C ILE A 20 22.14 -14.40 -4.99
N ARG A 21 20.91 -14.22 -4.49
CA ARG A 21 20.52 -14.66 -3.17
C ARG A 21 19.89 -16.05 -3.30
N CYS A 22 20.55 -17.05 -2.75
CA CYS A 22 19.98 -18.38 -2.57
C CYS A 22 19.34 -18.49 -1.18
N ASP A 23 18.21 -19.17 -1.09
CA ASP A 23 17.50 -19.33 0.17
C ASP A 23 18.31 -20.21 1.12
N THR A 24 18.77 -19.64 2.24
CA THR A 24 19.47 -20.37 3.30
C THR A 24 18.52 -20.87 4.39
N THR A 25 17.32 -20.28 4.50
CA THR A 25 16.18 -20.78 5.30
C THR A 25 14.84 -20.34 4.69
N THR A 26 13.90 -21.28 4.55
CA THR A 26 12.43 -21.14 4.36
C THR A 26 11.90 -19.99 3.48
N ALA A 27 11.87 -20.20 2.16
CA ALA A 27 10.97 -19.51 1.23
C ALA A 27 9.90 -20.46 0.63
N GLY A 28 9.40 -21.42 1.43
CA GLY A 28 8.47 -22.47 0.98
C GLY A 28 9.16 -23.79 0.57
N PRO A 29 8.41 -24.77 0.00
CA PRO A 29 8.98 -26.05 -0.41
C PRO A 29 9.96 -25.87 -1.58
N GLY A 30 11.24 -26.10 -1.31
CA GLY A 30 12.32 -26.19 -2.30
C GLY A 30 13.39 -25.11 -2.16
N THR A 31 14.66 -25.51 -2.29
CA THR A 31 15.82 -24.62 -2.42
C THR A 31 15.80 -23.90 -3.76
N GLY A 32 16.08 -22.60 -3.79
CA GLY A 32 16.21 -21.83 -5.03
C GLY A 32 16.96 -20.54 -4.81
N CYS A 33 17.22 -19.82 -5.90
CA CYS A 33 17.94 -18.56 -5.87
C CYS A 33 17.24 -17.51 -6.74
N VAL A 34 17.36 -16.25 -6.36
CA VAL A 34 16.83 -15.10 -7.09
C VAL A 34 17.94 -14.07 -7.33
N PHE A 35 17.78 -13.27 -8.38
CA PHE A 35 18.59 -12.06 -8.56
C PHE A 35 18.06 -10.98 -7.62
N VAL A 36 18.90 -10.49 -6.71
CA VAL A 36 18.49 -9.50 -5.71
C VAL A 36 18.02 -8.17 -6.32
N ASN A 37 18.48 -7.88 -7.54
CA ASN A 37 18.12 -6.68 -8.29
C ASN A 37 16.85 -6.84 -9.14
N HIS A 38 16.14 -7.97 -9.04
CA HIS A 38 14.86 -8.15 -9.70
C HIS A 38 13.71 -7.93 -8.73
N ALA A 39 12.90 -6.90 -8.98
CA ALA A 39 11.68 -6.63 -8.24
C ALA A 39 10.47 -7.22 -9.00
N PRO A 40 9.83 -8.29 -8.50
CA PRO A 40 8.61 -8.84 -9.10
C PRO A 40 7.41 -7.91 -8.88
N THR A 41 6.32 -8.11 -9.62
CA THR A 41 5.09 -7.28 -9.51
C THR A 41 3.95 -8.09 -8.90
N TYR A 42 3.40 -7.60 -7.79
CA TYR A 42 2.13 -8.08 -7.27
C TYR A 42 0.98 -7.34 -7.97
N SER A 43 -0.01 -8.06 -8.49
CA SER A 43 -1.19 -7.46 -9.11
C SER A 43 -2.42 -7.69 -8.25
N PHE A 44 -3.16 -6.63 -7.95
CA PHE A 44 -4.47 -6.77 -7.34
C PHE A 44 -5.49 -7.41 -8.29
N ASN A 45 -6.43 -8.17 -7.73
CA ASN A 45 -7.65 -8.53 -8.45
C ASN A 45 -8.69 -7.41 -8.31
N ALA A 46 -8.47 -6.29 -9.01
CA ALA A 46 -9.31 -5.10 -8.95
C ALA A 46 -10.79 -5.33 -9.29
N LYS A 47 -11.11 -6.36 -10.09
CA LYS A 47 -12.50 -6.74 -10.41
C LYS A 47 -13.21 -7.37 -9.22
N ALA A 48 -12.50 -8.20 -8.45
CA ALA A 48 -13.07 -8.87 -7.28
C ALA A 48 -13.03 -7.95 -6.03
N PHE A 49 -11.97 -7.15 -5.88
CA PHE A 49 -11.70 -6.37 -4.67
C PHE A 49 -11.48 -4.88 -4.98
N PRO A 50 -12.48 -4.20 -5.57
CA PRO A 50 -12.30 -2.86 -6.12
C PRO A 50 -12.00 -1.79 -5.05
N GLN A 51 -12.45 -1.96 -3.80
CA GLN A 51 -12.23 -0.96 -2.76
C GLN A 51 -10.75 -0.85 -2.36
N ALA A 52 -10.09 -1.98 -2.08
CA ALA A 52 -8.66 -2.01 -1.76
C ALA A 52 -7.81 -1.56 -2.96
N ALA A 53 -8.17 -2.00 -4.17
CA ALA A 53 -7.47 -1.60 -5.38
C ALA A 53 -7.60 -0.10 -5.69
N ALA A 54 -8.78 0.49 -5.48
CA ALA A 54 -9.00 1.93 -5.63
C ALA A 54 -8.23 2.74 -4.58
N HIS A 55 -8.20 2.28 -3.33
CA HIS A 55 -7.42 2.94 -2.28
C HIS A 55 -5.93 2.90 -2.57
N GLY A 56 -5.38 1.72 -2.91
CA GLY A 56 -3.98 1.59 -3.33
C GLY A 56 -3.65 2.47 -4.55
N TRP A 57 -4.55 2.55 -5.53
CA TRP A 57 -4.39 3.42 -6.70
C TRP A 57 -4.34 4.90 -6.32
N LEU A 58 -5.25 5.36 -5.47
CA LEU A 58 -5.32 6.76 -5.03
C LEU A 58 -3.97 7.18 -4.43
N ILE A 59 -3.47 6.39 -3.50
CA ILE A 59 -2.24 6.71 -2.79
C ILE A 59 -1.06 6.60 -3.75
N GLN A 60 -0.91 5.50 -4.50
CA GLN A 60 0.19 5.35 -5.46
C GLN A 60 0.25 6.50 -6.48
N LYS A 61 -0.88 7.05 -6.90
CA LYS A 61 -0.93 8.17 -7.86
C LYS A 61 -0.77 9.55 -7.23
N ALA A 62 -1.30 9.76 -6.04
CA ALA A 62 -1.49 11.11 -5.51
C ALA A 62 -0.44 11.55 -4.48
N VAL A 63 0.22 10.60 -3.77
CA VAL A 63 1.25 10.98 -2.79
C VAL A 63 2.64 11.10 -3.42
N PRO A 64 3.52 11.99 -2.93
CA PRO A 64 4.79 12.30 -3.61
C PRO A 64 5.79 11.14 -3.74
N ASN A 65 5.69 10.14 -2.88
CA ASN A 65 6.59 8.98 -2.85
C ASN A 65 6.10 7.81 -3.73
N HIS A 66 4.93 7.92 -4.36
CA HIS A 66 4.37 6.96 -5.33
C HIS A 66 4.58 5.47 -4.97
N PRO A 67 4.21 5.01 -3.76
CA PRO A 67 4.66 3.71 -3.27
C PRO A 67 4.24 2.54 -4.17
N GLY A 68 5.22 1.72 -4.57
CA GLY A 68 5.04 0.55 -5.43
C GLY A 68 4.89 0.85 -6.92
N SER A 69 5.07 2.10 -7.36
CA SER A 69 4.90 2.51 -8.75
C SER A 69 6.12 2.14 -9.62
N VAL A 70 5.89 1.30 -10.64
CA VAL A 70 6.90 1.02 -11.68
C VAL A 70 7.23 2.29 -12.48
N GLN A 71 6.22 3.12 -12.76
CA GLN A 71 6.35 4.33 -13.58
C GLN A 71 7.26 5.35 -12.89
N ASP A 72 7.10 5.52 -11.58
CA ASP A 72 7.84 6.48 -10.77
C ASP A 72 9.11 5.88 -10.14
N ARG A 73 9.35 4.59 -10.37
CA ARG A 73 10.57 3.88 -9.95
C ARG A 73 10.76 3.85 -8.42
N THR A 74 9.64 3.71 -7.71
CA THR A 74 9.55 3.74 -6.25
C THR A 74 8.98 2.43 -5.72
N PRO A 75 9.78 1.34 -5.63
CA PRO A 75 9.27 0.04 -5.23
C PRO A 75 8.84 0.03 -3.75
N LEU A 76 8.04 -0.97 -3.40
CA LEU A 76 7.82 -1.35 -2.01
C LEU A 76 8.95 -2.27 -1.56
N TYR A 77 9.43 -2.10 -0.34
CA TYR A 77 10.40 -2.98 0.28
C TYR A 77 9.72 -3.83 1.33
N TYR A 78 9.73 -5.15 1.16
CA TYR A 78 9.07 -6.06 2.08
C TYR A 78 9.67 -6.01 3.48
N MET A 79 8.83 -6.07 4.49
CA MET A 79 9.21 -6.16 5.90
C MET A 79 8.59 -7.43 6.47
N GLY A 80 9.44 -8.41 6.77
CA GLY A 80 9.04 -9.78 7.14
C GLY A 80 8.87 -10.03 8.64
N ASP A 81 9.20 -9.05 9.49
CA ASP A 81 9.06 -9.17 10.95
C ASP A 81 7.59 -9.02 11.37
N SER A 82 6.99 -10.11 11.85
CA SER A 82 5.59 -10.15 12.29
C SER A 82 5.32 -9.28 13.53
N ALA A 83 6.30 -9.14 14.44
CA ALA A 83 6.17 -8.28 15.61
C ALA A 83 6.20 -6.82 15.19
N GLN A 84 7.08 -6.46 14.25
CA GLN A 84 7.06 -5.13 13.64
C GLN A 84 5.75 -4.89 12.90
N ASN A 85 5.27 -5.83 12.08
CA ASN A 85 4.00 -5.71 11.36
C ASN A 85 2.84 -5.42 12.30
N THR A 86 2.79 -6.09 13.45
CA THR A 86 1.76 -5.86 14.47
C THR A 86 1.85 -4.45 15.07
N ARG A 87 3.06 -3.98 15.42
CA ARG A 87 3.28 -2.61 15.91
C ARG A 87 2.87 -1.55 14.88
N SER A 88 3.17 -1.85 13.62
CA SER A 88 2.91 -1.05 12.44
C SER A 88 1.40 -0.89 12.21
N ARG A 89 0.68 -2.00 12.06
CA ARG A 89 -0.79 -2.08 11.95
C ARG A 89 -1.50 -1.29 13.06
N ASN A 90 -1.05 -1.43 14.31
CA ASN A 90 -1.69 -0.79 15.45
C ASN A 90 -1.57 0.75 15.47
N ARG A 91 -0.58 1.34 14.77
CA ARG A 91 -0.39 2.81 14.69
C ARG A 91 -1.30 3.48 13.66
N ILE A 92 -1.45 2.85 12.51
CA ILE A 92 -2.26 3.41 11.42
C ILE A 92 -3.69 2.90 11.53
N CYS A 93 -3.88 1.59 11.69
CA CYS A 93 -5.15 0.91 11.72
C CYS A 93 -5.48 0.29 13.10
N PRO A 94 -5.67 1.11 14.16
CA PRO A 94 -6.05 0.58 15.46
C PRO A 94 -7.45 -0.05 15.43
N THR A 95 -7.65 -1.05 16.30
CA THR A 95 -8.93 -1.75 16.44
C THR A 95 -10.09 -0.78 16.61
N GLY A 96 -11.18 -1.01 15.87
CA GLY A 96 -12.41 -0.22 15.94
C GLY A 96 -12.40 1.06 15.10
N TRP A 97 -11.25 1.50 14.56
CA TRP A 97 -11.19 2.73 13.76
C TRP A 97 -12.12 2.69 12.54
N ALA A 98 -12.14 1.58 11.79
CA ALA A 98 -12.99 1.45 10.62
C ALA A 98 -14.49 1.39 10.97
N ALA A 99 -14.86 0.78 12.09
CA ALA A 99 -16.25 0.77 12.56
C ALA A 99 -16.74 2.18 12.92
N THR A 100 -15.86 3.03 13.45
CA THR A 100 -16.17 4.43 13.79
C THR A 100 -16.25 5.34 12.56
N ASN A 101 -15.44 5.08 11.52
CA ASN A 101 -15.24 6.01 10.41
C ASN A 101 -15.80 5.52 9.06
N GLY A 102 -16.25 4.27 8.96
CA GLY A 102 -16.76 3.68 7.73
C GLY A 102 -18.28 3.79 7.57
N ASP A 103 -18.77 3.34 6.41
CA ASP A 103 -20.19 3.30 6.08
C ASP A 103 -20.59 1.88 5.68
N ALA A 104 -21.56 1.29 6.39
CA ALA A 104 -21.96 -0.10 6.20
C ALA A 104 -22.54 -0.39 4.81
N SER A 105 -22.93 0.63 4.04
CA SER A 105 -23.34 0.44 2.64
C SER A 105 -22.21 -0.11 1.75
N ALA A 106 -20.94 0.02 2.15
CA ALA A 106 -19.80 -0.50 1.42
C ALA A 106 -19.56 -2.01 1.59
N LEU A 107 -20.26 -2.66 2.53
CA LEU A 107 -20.12 -4.09 2.80
C LEU A 107 -20.67 -4.94 1.65
N VAL A 108 -20.03 -6.09 1.41
CA VAL A 108 -20.43 -7.02 0.33
C VAL A 108 -21.71 -7.76 0.69
N ASP A 109 -21.84 -8.19 1.95
CA ASP A 109 -23.00 -8.88 2.50
C ASP A 109 -23.13 -8.67 4.02
N ALA A 110 -24.09 -9.35 4.66
CA ALA A 110 -24.36 -9.21 6.08
C ALA A 110 -23.33 -9.85 7.03
N SER A 111 -22.44 -10.70 6.51
CA SER A 111 -21.35 -11.32 7.25
C SER A 111 -20.03 -10.53 7.18
N ASP A 112 -19.94 -9.62 6.22
CA ASP A 112 -18.82 -8.69 6.07
C ASP A 112 -18.81 -7.63 7.19
N THR A 113 -17.63 -7.09 7.46
CA THR A 113 -17.43 -6.06 8.49
C THR A 113 -16.46 -5.00 8.00
N LEU A 114 -16.63 -3.76 8.49
CA LEU A 114 -15.73 -2.67 8.13
C LEU A 114 -14.32 -2.96 8.66
N ASN A 115 -13.33 -2.81 7.79
CA ASN A 115 -11.94 -3.06 8.10
C ASN A 115 -11.08 -1.85 7.71
N CYS A 116 -10.00 -1.65 8.46
CA CYS A 116 -9.06 -0.56 8.19
C CYS A 116 -8.01 -1.05 7.20
N ASP A 117 -8.01 -0.46 6.01
CA ASP A 117 -7.00 -0.64 5.00
C ASP A 117 -5.93 0.45 5.09
N GLU A 118 -4.69 0.11 4.79
CA GLU A 118 -3.56 1.03 4.82
C GLU A 118 -2.65 0.81 3.62
N PHE A 119 -2.19 1.92 3.04
CA PHE A 119 -1.22 1.88 1.96
C PHE A 119 -0.19 3.02 2.08
N ALA A 120 1.12 2.81 1.94
CA ALA A 120 1.80 1.54 1.73
C ALA A 120 1.52 0.53 2.87
N PHE A 121 1.54 -0.77 2.55
CA PHE A 121 1.12 -1.82 3.48
C PHE A 121 2.02 -1.88 4.74
N ALA A 122 1.47 -2.23 5.91
CA ALA A 122 2.27 -2.43 7.13
C ALA A 122 3.37 -3.50 7.03
N SER A 123 3.30 -4.41 6.05
CA SER A 123 4.38 -5.36 5.76
C SER A 123 5.44 -4.78 4.84
N THR A 124 5.65 -3.46 4.87
CA THR A 124 6.67 -2.78 4.08
C THR A 124 7.40 -1.72 4.88
N TYR A 125 8.67 -1.51 4.55
CA TYR A 125 9.44 -0.38 5.08
C TYR A 125 8.96 0.98 4.56
N ASN A 126 8.16 0.98 3.48
CA ASN A 126 7.51 2.17 2.96
C ASN A 126 6.29 2.60 3.79
N SER A 127 5.84 1.76 4.73
CA SER A 127 4.64 2.04 5.50
C SER A 127 4.72 3.36 6.26
N GLY A 128 3.60 4.06 6.30
CA GLY A 128 3.43 5.26 7.11
C GLY A 128 3.59 4.99 8.61
N ASP A 129 3.36 3.77 9.08
CA ASP A 129 3.47 3.43 10.50
C ASP A 129 4.90 3.35 11.02
N MET A 130 5.89 3.17 10.14
CA MET A 130 7.22 2.73 10.53
C MET A 130 8.09 3.94 10.82
N SER A 131 8.59 4.06 12.04
CA SER A 131 9.45 5.18 12.40
C SER A 131 10.81 5.07 11.71
N SER A 132 11.50 6.19 11.51
CA SER A 132 12.86 6.16 10.97
C SER A 132 13.83 5.36 11.86
N ALA A 133 13.62 5.33 13.18
CA ALA A 133 14.41 4.54 14.11
C ALA A 133 14.21 3.02 13.92
N GLU A 134 13.06 2.60 13.40
CA GLU A 134 12.77 1.21 13.04
C GLU A 134 13.25 0.87 11.62
N GLY A 135 13.71 1.86 10.85
CA GLY A 135 14.13 1.72 9.47
C GLY A 135 13.08 2.16 8.44
N GLY A 136 11.97 2.77 8.87
CA GLY A 136 10.92 3.24 8.00
C GLY A 136 11.39 4.33 7.03
N LEU A 137 10.92 4.24 5.78
CA LEU A 137 11.29 5.14 4.70
C LEU A 137 10.43 6.40 4.65
N ASN A 138 9.15 6.28 5.06
CA ASN A 138 8.18 7.36 4.94
C ASN A 138 7.27 7.45 6.18
N PRO A 139 7.80 7.75 7.38
CA PRO A 139 7.00 7.84 8.59
C PRO A 139 5.90 8.91 8.47
N ALA A 140 4.66 8.54 8.76
CA ALA A 140 3.50 9.43 8.74
C ALA A 140 3.41 10.23 10.04
N LEU A 141 4.00 11.42 10.05
CA LEU A 141 4.08 12.29 11.22
C LEU A 141 3.13 13.49 11.07
N LEU A 142 2.40 13.81 12.14
CA LEU A 142 1.77 15.12 12.26
C LEU A 142 2.85 16.20 12.43
N PRO A 143 2.55 17.48 12.07
CA PRO A 143 3.49 18.58 12.30
C PRO A 143 3.99 18.64 13.75
N GLY A 144 5.31 18.55 13.93
CA GLY A 144 5.96 18.53 15.26
C GLY A 144 5.88 17.20 16.01
N GLY A 145 5.26 16.17 15.44
CA GLY A 145 5.18 14.83 16.00
C GLY A 145 6.43 13.99 15.72
N THR A 146 6.72 13.04 16.61
CA THR A 146 7.85 12.07 16.46
C THR A 146 7.38 10.62 16.38
N THR A 147 6.08 10.38 16.60
CA THR A 147 5.47 9.05 16.56
C THR A 147 4.55 8.94 15.36
N PRO A 148 4.72 7.92 14.49
CA PRO A 148 3.83 7.75 13.35
C PRO A 148 2.38 7.48 13.74
N THR A 149 1.44 8.01 12.94
CA THR A 149 0.00 7.90 13.21
C THR A 149 -0.81 7.94 11.92
N GLY A 150 -1.90 7.16 11.86
CA GLY A 150 -2.78 7.16 10.69
C GLY A 150 -3.53 8.48 10.48
N ALA A 151 -3.55 9.35 11.50
CA ALA A 151 -4.08 10.71 11.36
C ALA A 151 -3.26 11.60 10.39
N ALA A 152 -2.01 11.23 10.11
CA ALA A 152 -1.15 11.92 9.16
C ALA A 152 -1.20 11.35 7.72
N CYS A 153 -2.01 10.31 7.49
CA CYS A 153 -2.27 9.77 6.15
C CYS A 153 -3.46 10.47 5.47
N ILE A 154 -3.62 10.27 4.17
CA ILE A 154 -4.90 10.54 3.49
C ILE A 154 -5.95 9.61 4.11
N ASN A 155 -6.98 10.20 4.72
CA ASN A 155 -8.01 9.46 5.44
C ASN A 155 -9.30 9.37 4.63
N THR A 156 -9.72 8.16 4.29
CA THR A 156 -10.90 7.91 3.46
C THR A 156 -11.84 6.86 4.03
N TYR A 157 -13.02 6.73 3.43
CA TYR A 157 -13.92 5.62 3.66
C TYR A 157 -14.68 5.26 2.40
N ALA A 158 -14.97 3.98 2.23
CA ALA A 158 -15.84 3.50 1.17
C ALA A 158 -17.31 3.72 1.55
N LYS A 159 -18.11 4.13 0.58
CA LYS A 159 -19.57 4.23 0.69
C LYS A 159 -20.23 3.89 -0.63
N LYS A 160 -21.39 3.24 -0.56
CA LYS A 160 -22.17 2.85 -1.74
C LYS A 160 -23.52 3.58 -1.74
N PRO A 161 -23.56 4.84 -2.21
CA PRO A 161 -24.80 5.62 -2.21
C PRO A 161 -25.87 5.07 -3.18
N SER A 162 -25.47 4.26 -4.16
CA SER A 162 -26.37 3.62 -5.14
C SER A 162 -25.75 2.33 -5.69
N THR A 163 -25.49 2.24 -6.99
CA THR A 163 -24.91 1.04 -7.63
C THR A 163 -23.39 0.99 -7.54
N LEU A 164 -22.73 2.15 -7.47
CA LEU A 164 -21.28 2.28 -7.41
C LEU A 164 -20.79 2.52 -5.98
N VAL A 165 -19.62 1.97 -5.68
CA VAL A 165 -18.87 2.28 -4.46
C VAL A 165 -17.95 3.45 -4.77
N HIS A 166 -17.90 4.40 -3.84
CA HIS A 166 -17.11 5.61 -3.90
C HIS A 166 -16.16 5.64 -2.70
N LEU A 167 -14.97 6.19 -2.90
CA LEU A 167 -14.01 6.47 -1.83
C LEU A 167 -14.11 7.96 -1.49
N TYR A 168 -14.55 8.29 -0.29
CA TYR A 168 -14.73 9.67 0.18
C TYR A 168 -13.65 10.04 1.21
N SER A 169 -13.24 11.31 1.28
CA SER A 169 -12.45 11.82 2.41
C SER A 169 -13.26 11.77 3.70
N LEU A 170 -12.59 11.56 4.83
CA LEU A 170 -13.23 11.74 6.13
C LEU A 170 -13.49 13.23 6.38
N ASN A 171 -14.59 13.52 7.09
CA ASN A 171 -14.97 14.91 7.40
C ASN A 171 -13.87 15.62 8.20
N GLY A 172 -13.44 16.78 7.72
CA GLY A 172 -12.37 17.56 8.33
C GLY A 172 -10.95 17.01 8.10
N ALA A 173 -10.80 16.02 7.20
CA ALA A 173 -9.53 15.42 6.83
C ALA A 173 -9.37 15.36 5.30
N ASP A 174 -9.67 16.49 4.65
CA ASP A 174 -9.44 16.61 3.21
C ASP A 174 -7.95 16.46 2.89
N PRO A 175 -7.60 15.66 1.87
CA PRO A 175 -6.21 15.39 1.54
C PRO A 175 -5.50 16.66 1.08
N THR A 176 -4.29 16.87 1.58
CA THR A 176 -3.39 17.91 1.06
C THR A 176 -2.56 17.39 -0.12
N PHE A 177 -2.55 16.07 -0.33
CA PHE A 177 -1.69 15.35 -1.27
C PHE A 177 -0.20 15.55 -1.02
N THR A 178 0.14 15.87 0.24
CA THR A 178 1.52 15.93 0.74
C THR A 178 1.79 14.85 1.78
N GLU A 179 0.76 14.08 2.14
CA GLU A 179 0.86 12.90 2.98
C GLU A 179 1.70 11.82 2.29
N VAL A 180 2.09 10.79 3.04
CA VAL A 180 3.00 9.72 2.57
C VAL A 180 2.33 8.35 2.48
N CYS A 181 1.08 8.27 2.91
CA CYS A 181 0.28 7.06 3.07
C CYS A 181 -1.22 7.39 2.99
N GLY A 182 -2.04 6.35 2.85
CA GLY A 182 -3.48 6.37 3.00
C GLY A 182 -3.96 5.39 4.06
N ARG A 183 -5.07 5.76 4.69
CA ARG A 183 -5.84 4.92 5.60
C ARG A 183 -7.30 4.98 5.20
N SER A 184 -7.94 3.83 5.02
CA SER A 184 -9.32 3.76 4.55
C SER A 184 -10.19 2.81 5.35
N ALA A 185 -11.43 3.20 5.63
CA ALA A 185 -12.44 2.29 6.16
C ALA A 185 -13.20 1.65 4.98
N ILE A 186 -12.95 0.37 4.73
CA ILE A 186 -13.52 -0.36 3.57
C ILE A 186 -14.14 -1.70 4.00
N SER A 187 -14.78 -2.41 3.06
CA SER A 187 -15.21 -3.79 3.26
C SER A 187 -14.04 -4.69 3.68
N GLY A 188 -14.25 -5.48 4.73
CA GLY A 188 -13.28 -6.44 5.24
C GLY A 188 -13.04 -7.59 4.28
N MET A 189 -14.07 -8.02 3.53
CA MET A 189 -13.93 -8.95 2.42
C MET A 189 -13.01 -8.39 1.34
N HIS A 190 -13.24 -7.16 0.87
CA HIS A 190 -12.38 -6.54 -0.14
C HIS A 190 -10.97 -6.28 0.36
N ASN A 191 -10.78 -5.90 1.64
CA ASN A 191 -9.45 -5.67 2.17
C ASN A 191 -8.67 -6.98 2.29
N GLN A 192 -9.18 -7.94 3.06
CA GLN A 192 -8.43 -9.14 3.43
C GLN A 192 -8.14 -10.02 2.22
N GLU A 193 -9.11 -10.22 1.33
CA GLU A 193 -8.95 -11.12 0.18
C GLU A 193 -8.11 -10.49 -0.95
N SER A 194 -7.98 -9.16 -0.98
CA SER A 194 -7.06 -8.49 -1.92
C SER A 194 -5.59 -8.81 -1.67
N MET A 195 -5.25 -9.22 -0.43
CA MET A 195 -3.90 -9.62 -0.03
C MET A 195 -3.86 -11.12 0.26
N GLY A 196 -4.66 -11.63 1.19
CA GLY A 196 -4.94 -13.04 1.49
C GLY A 196 -3.92 -14.10 1.01
N ASN A 197 -4.43 -15.18 0.42
CA ASN A 197 -3.60 -16.27 -0.11
C ASN A 197 -2.83 -15.86 -1.38
N HIS A 198 -3.29 -14.85 -2.11
CA HIS A 198 -2.66 -14.39 -3.35
C HIS A 198 -1.31 -13.74 -3.10
N PHE A 199 -1.22 -12.85 -2.12
CA PHE A 199 0.03 -12.22 -1.71
C PHE A 199 0.98 -13.24 -1.07
N ALA A 200 0.49 -14.11 -0.19
CA ALA A 200 1.31 -15.18 0.38
C ALA A 200 1.92 -16.10 -0.72
N THR A 201 1.12 -16.43 -1.74
CA THR A 201 1.57 -17.20 -2.91
C THR A 201 2.60 -16.42 -3.72
N PHE A 202 2.34 -15.13 -4.00
CA PHE A 202 3.28 -14.25 -4.69
C PHE A 202 4.64 -14.16 -3.97
N MET A 203 4.62 -13.94 -2.66
CA MET A 203 5.82 -13.87 -1.82
C MET A 203 6.64 -15.15 -1.89
N ARG A 204 5.97 -16.31 -1.78
CA ARG A 204 6.60 -17.64 -1.87
C ARG A 204 7.18 -17.90 -3.26
N ASP A 205 6.39 -17.73 -4.30
CA ASP A 205 6.76 -18.12 -5.67
C ASP A 205 7.88 -17.22 -6.22
N ASN A 206 7.93 -15.95 -5.78
CA ASN A 206 9.01 -15.02 -6.09
C ASN A 206 10.12 -15.00 -5.03
N ARG A 207 10.02 -15.83 -3.99
CA ARG A 207 10.99 -15.99 -2.90
C ARG A 207 11.37 -14.67 -2.22
N ILE A 208 10.45 -13.74 -2.09
CA ILE A 208 10.70 -12.38 -1.55
C ILE A 208 11.04 -12.48 -0.06
N MET A 209 12.15 -11.88 0.34
CA MET A 209 12.64 -11.80 1.72
C MET A 209 12.65 -10.37 2.25
N ASP A 210 12.95 -10.22 3.54
CA ASP A 210 13.09 -8.92 4.19
C ASP A 210 13.99 -7.98 3.38
N LYS A 211 13.51 -6.75 3.15
CA LYS A 211 14.10 -5.68 2.33
C LYS A 211 14.14 -5.94 0.82
N ASP A 212 13.63 -7.05 0.31
CA ASP A 212 13.50 -7.22 -1.13
C ASP A 212 12.45 -6.24 -1.68
N ALA A 213 12.75 -5.70 -2.86
CA ALA A 213 11.87 -4.80 -3.58
C ALA A 213 10.78 -5.57 -4.33
N TYR A 214 9.58 -5.02 -4.39
CA TYR A 214 8.51 -5.47 -5.28
C TYR A 214 7.63 -4.30 -5.72
N TRP A 215 6.95 -4.47 -6.85
CA TRP A 215 5.99 -3.50 -7.38
C TRP A 215 4.57 -3.87 -7.02
N LEU A 216 3.70 -2.87 -6.99
CA LEU A 216 2.26 -3.07 -6.93
C LEU A 216 1.61 -2.55 -8.21
N ASP A 217 0.98 -3.44 -8.97
CA ASP A 217 0.02 -3.09 -10.00
C ASP A 217 -1.39 -3.14 -9.41
N THR A 218 -1.97 -1.96 -9.19
CA THR A 218 -3.30 -1.82 -8.60
C THR A 218 -4.42 -2.31 -9.51
N ARG A 219 -4.13 -2.56 -10.80
CA ARG A 219 -5.12 -2.92 -11.83
C ARG A 219 -6.30 -1.96 -11.91
N MET A 220 -6.08 -0.70 -11.52
CA MET A 220 -7.03 0.40 -11.65
C MET A 220 -6.49 1.43 -12.64
N ASP A 221 -7.41 1.97 -13.45
CA ASP A 221 -7.16 3.02 -14.41
C ASP A 221 -8.24 4.10 -14.27
N ASP A 222 -7.84 5.36 -14.30
CA ASP A 222 -8.76 6.49 -14.33
C ASP A 222 -9.13 6.90 -15.76
N GLY A 223 -8.46 6.36 -16.78
CA GLY A 223 -8.67 6.72 -18.19
C GLY A 223 -8.42 8.20 -18.47
N GLY A 224 -7.63 8.88 -17.63
CA GLY A 224 -7.43 10.33 -17.68
C GLY A 224 -8.68 11.16 -17.32
N THR A 225 -9.64 10.56 -16.62
CA THR A 225 -10.91 11.22 -16.25
C THR A 225 -10.88 11.91 -14.90
N CYS A 226 -9.76 11.83 -14.16
CA CYS A 226 -9.62 12.55 -12.90
C CYS A 226 -9.70 14.06 -13.11
N THR A 227 -10.70 14.68 -12.49
CA THR A 227 -10.82 16.12 -12.41
C THR A 227 -10.25 16.57 -11.07
N TYR A 228 -9.14 17.30 -11.13
CA TYR A 228 -8.51 17.93 -9.97
C TYR A 228 -9.06 19.34 -9.82
N GLY A 229 -9.62 19.62 -8.64
CA GLY A 229 -10.06 20.96 -8.28
C GLY A 229 -8.92 21.99 -8.35
N ILE A 230 -9.20 23.19 -8.86
CA ILE A 230 -8.23 24.29 -8.91
C ILE A 230 -8.22 25.01 -7.55
N GLY A 231 -7.41 24.53 -6.61
CA GLY A 231 -7.20 25.18 -5.31
C GLY A 231 -8.23 24.86 -4.20
N GLY A 232 -7.90 25.32 -2.98
CA GLY A 232 -8.44 24.87 -1.69
C GLY A 232 -9.96 24.70 -1.62
N GLY A 233 -10.39 23.45 -1.55
CA GLY A 233 -11.78 23.05 -1.27
C GLY A 233 -12.56 22.46 -2.46
N GLN A 234 -11.97 22.40 -3.66
CA GLN A 234 -12.62 21.74 -4.80
C GLN A 234 -12.35 20.22 -4.79
N PRO A 235 -13.36 19.37 -4.99
CA PRO A 235 -13.20 17.92 -4.88
C PRO A 235 -12.33 17.37 -6.02
N VAL A 236 -11.48 16.41 -5.68
CA VAL A 236 -10.86 15.52 -6.69
C VAL A 236 -11.85 14.40 -6.98
N ILE A 237 -12.28 14.29 -8.23
CA ILE A 237 -13.23 13.26 -8.67
C ILE A 237 -12.55 12.42 -9.74
N CYS A 238 -12.39 11.14 -9.46
CA CYS A 238 -11.80 10.16 -10.36
C CYS A 238 -12.79 9.04 -10.62
N LYS A 239 -13.02 8.69 -11.88
CA LYS A 239 -13.78 7.49 -12.24
C LYS A 239 -12.79 6.37 -12.56
N LEU A 240 -12.70 5.40 -11.67
CA LEU A 240 -11.79 4.27 -11.82
C LEU A 240 -12.48 3.09 -12.51
N THR A 241 -11.72 2.41 -13.36
CA THR A 241 -12.12 1.15 -14.02
C THR A 241 -11.05 0.10 -13.75
N ALA A 242 -11.48 -1.10 -13.38
CA ALA A 242 -10.57 -2.24 -13.26
C ALA A 242 -10.13 -2.73 -14.65
N ARG A 243 -8.83 -2.97 -14.84
CA ARG A 243 -8.25 -3.50 -16.10
C ARG A 243 -7.87 -4.98 -16.01
#